data_AF-A0AAD7ZW23-F1
#
_entry.id   AF-A0AAD7ZW23-F1
#
_cell.length_a   1.000
_cell.length_b   1.000
_cell.length_c   1.000
_cell.angle_alpha   90.00
_cell.angle_beta   90.00
_cell.angle_gamma   90.00
#
_symmetry.space_group_name_H-M   'P 1'
#
loop_
_entity.id
_entity.type
_entity.pdbx_description
1 polymer ?
#
loop_
_entity_poly.entity_id
_entity_poly.type
_entity_poly.pdbx_seq_one_letter_code
_entity_poly.pdbx_strand_id
1 'polypeptide(L)' 'PHLQPFLNNSLAIRQEIQRFESVHPSIYAIYDLIELVPDALVAQQIRDHVVCIEGT' A
#
# COMPACT_ATOMS: atom_id res chain seq x y z
N PRO A 1 31.31 11.91 -15.66
CA PRO A 1 31.08 10.47 -15.42
C PRO A 1 30.45 10.08 -14.05
N HIS A 2 30.34 10.96 -13.05
CA HIS A 2 29.82 10.61 -11.71
C HIS A 2 28.37 11.07 -11.40
N LEU A 3 27.70 11.76 -12.32
CA LEU A 3 26.33 12.26 -12.11
C LEU A 3 25.26 11.17 -12.29
N GLN A 4 25.57 10.14 -13.06
CA GLN A 4 24.68 9.01 -13.40
C GLN A 4 24.13 8.27 -12.15
N PRO A 5 24.95 7.84 -11.17
CA PRO A 5 24.43 7.17 -9.97
C PRO A 5 23.52 8.06 -9.11
N PHE A 6 23.77 9.37 -9.06
CA PHE A 6 22.92 10.31 -8.32
C PHE A 6 21.52 10.45 -8.94
N LEU A 7 21.45 10.53 -10.28
CA LEU A 7 20.18 10.58 -11.00
C LEU A 7 19.40 9.26 -10.87
N ASN A 8 20.10 8.12 -10.90
CA ASN A 8 19.49 6.81 -10.73
C ASN A 8 18.93 6.61 -9.32
N ASN A 9 19.66 7.06 -8.29
CA ASN A 9 19.18 7.05 -6.91
C ASN A 9 17.94 7.95 -6.74
N SER A 10 17.96 9.15 -7.32
CA SER A 10 16.80 10.05 -7.29
C SER A 10 15.56 9.43 -7.95
N LEU A 11 15.75 8.71 -9.05
CA LEU A 11 14.66 7.99 -9.73
C LEU A 11 14.13 6.83 -8.88
N ALA A 12 15.00 6.00 -8.32
CA ALA A 12 14.60 4.87 -7.48
C ALA A 12 13.81 5.33 -6.24
N ILE A 13 14.24 6.41 -5.60
CA ILE A 13 13.52 7.01 -4.47
C ILE A 13 12.14 7.49 -4.90
N ARG A 14 12.03 8.20 -6.04
CA ARG A 14 10.73 8.67 -6.55
C ARG A 14 9.79 7.52 -6.88
N GLN A 15 10.30 6.42 -7.44
CA GLN A 15 9.49 5.24 -7.73
C GLN A 15 8.97 4.59 -6.45
N GLU A 16 9.81 4.48 -5.41
CA GLU A 16 9.38 3.90 -4.14
C GLU A 16 8.36 4.80 -3.44
N ILE A 17 8.52 6.13 -3.50
CA ILE A 17 7.50 7.09 -3.01
C ILE A 17 6.17 6.88 -3.76
N GLN A 18 6.18 6.85 -5.09
CA GLN A 18 4.96 6.63 -5.87
C GLN A 18 4.31 5.28 -5.55
N ARG A 19 5.11 4.24 -5.33
CA ARG A 19 4.64 2.93 -4.90
C ARG A 19 3.93 3.03 -3.54
N PHE A 20 4.53 3.69 -2.55
CA PHE A 20 3.92 3.95 -1.25
C PHE A 20 2.65 4.81 -1.34
N GLU A 21 2.64 5.86 -2.17
CA GLU A 21 1.45 6.70 -2.35
C GLU A 21 0.31 5.95 -3.04
N SER A 22 0.62 5.03 -3.96
CA SER A 22 -0.37 4.23 -4.69
C SER A 22 -1.01 3.10 -3.88
N VAL A 23 -0.35 2.61 -2.82
CA VAL A 23 -0.95 1.59 -1.95
C VAL A 23 -2.06 2.18 -1.08
N HIS A 24 -2.00 3.46 -0.70
CA HIS A 24 -3.03 4.08 0.14
C HIS A 24 -4.44 4.04 -0.49
N PRO A 25 -4.67 4.47 -1.75
CA PRO A 25 -5.96 4.32 -2.41
C PRO A 25 -6.46 2.87 -2.46
N SER A 26 -5.56 1.91 -2.67
CA SER A 26 -5.91 0.49 -2.78
C SER A 26 -6.28 -0.10 -1.41
N ILE A 27 -5.58 0.26 -0.34
CA ILE A 27 -5.88 -0.15 1.03
C ILE A 27 -7.23 0.42 1.49
N TYR A 28 -7.50 1.70 1.24
CA TYR A 28 -8.80 2.30 1.56
C TYR A 28 -9.94 1.66 0.78
N ALA A 29 -9.76 1.39 -0.52
CA ALA A 29 -10.75 0.68 -1.32
C ALA A 29 -11.04 -0.73 -0.76
N ILE A 30 -10.05 -1.42 -0.19
CA ILE A 30 -10.27 -2.72 0.44
C ILE A 30 -11.14 -2.57 1.71
N TYR A 31 -10.93 -1.53 2.53
CA TYR A 31 -11.80 -1.29 3.68
C TYR A 31 -13.25 -1.05 3.26
N ASP A 32 -13.50 -0.27 2.21
CA ASP A 32 -14.85 -0.08 1.64
C ASP A 32 -15.47 -1.41 1.19
N LEU A 33 -14.69 -2.28 0.55
CA LEU A 33 -15.15 -3.60 0.11
C LEU A 33 -15.45 -4.53 1.30
N ILE A 34 -14.69 -4.44 2.39
CA ILE A 34 -14.94 -5.25 3.60
C ILE A 34 -16.27 -4.86 4.24
N GLU A 35 -16.67 -3.59 4.20
CA GLU A 35 -17.98 -3.15 4.72
C GLU A 35 -19.17 -3.80 4.01
N LEU A 36 -18.97 -4.27 2.78
CA LEU A 36 -19.98 -4.98 2.00
C LEU A 36 -20.07 -6.49 2.34
N VAL A 37 -19.15 -7.02 3.15
CA VAL A 37 -19.14 -8.44 3.55
C VAL A 37 -20.11 -8.66 4.71
N PRO A 38 -21.19 -9.46 4.54
CA PRO A 38 -22.20 -9.64 5.58
C PRO A 38 -21.74 -10.53 6.75
N ASP A 39 -20.78 -11.43 6.50
CA ASP A 39 -20.19 -12.26 7.54
C ASP A 39 -19.15 -11.47 8.32
N ALA A 40 -19.49 -11.12 9.56
CA ALA A 40 -18.64 -10.33 10.44
C ALA A 40 -17.31 -11.03 10.79
N LEU A 41 -17.27 -12.36 10.86
CA LEU A 41 -16.05 -13.11 11.15
C LEU A 41 -15.08 -13.04 9.97
N VAL A 42 -15.60 -13.25 8.75
CA VAL A 42 -14.81 -13.14 7.52
C VAL A 42 -14.33 -11.71 7.32
N ALA A 43 -15.21 -10.72 7.50
CA ALA A 43 -14.85 -9.30 7.41
C ALA A 43 -13.72 -8.93 8.38
N GLN A 44 -13.75 -9.47 9.60
CA GLN A 44 -12.71 -9.22 10.59
C GLN A 44 -11.38 -9.90 10.22
N GLN A 45 -11.39 -11.16 9.76
CA GLN A 45 -10.17 -11.82 9.30
C GLN A 45 -9.50 -11.07 8.15
N ILE A 46 -10.29 -10.56 7.19
CA ILE A 46 -9.74 -9.74 6.10
C ILE A 46 -9.16 -8.43 6.63
N ARG A 47 -9.81 -7.75 7.59
CA ARG A 47 -9.25 -6.56 8.25
C ARG A 47 -7.89 -6.86 8.88
N ASP A 48 -7.79 -7.94 9.65
CA ASP A 48 -6.55 -8.30 10.33
C ASP A 48 -5.41 -8.56 9.32
N HIS A 49 -5.71 -9.16 8.17
CA HIS A 49 -4.75 -9.33 7.09
C HIS A 49 -4.32 -8.01 6.43
N VAL A 50 -5.24 -7.06 6.25
CA VAL A 50 -4.94 -5.73 5.68
C VAL A 50 -4.04 -4.92 6.61
N VAL A 51 -4.30 -4.94 7.93
CA VAL A 51 -3.47 -4.25 8.94
C VAL A 51 -2.02 -4.77 8.92
N CYS A 52 -1.81 -6.07 8.74
CA CYS A 52 -0.46 -6.63 8.60
C CYS A 52 0.30 -6.11 7.36
N ILE A 53 -0.41 -5.64 6.33
CA ILE A 53 0.17 -5.14 5.06
C ILE A 53 0.34 -3.61 5.09
N GLU A 54 -0.52 -2.88 5.80
CA GLU A 54 -0.45 -1.40 5.86
C GLU A 54 0.80 -0.88 6.59
N GLY A 55 1.47 -1.73 7.36
CA GLY A 55 2.75 -1.41 8.01
C GLY A 55 2.57 -0.37 9.11
N THR A 56 2.22 -0.82 10.32
CA THR A 56 2.30 -0.02 11.55
C THR A 56 3.70 0.51 11.82
#